data_AF-F0NIG1-F1
#
_entry.id   AF-F0NIG1-F1
#
_cell.length_a   1.000
_cell.length_b   1.000
_cell.length_c   1.000
_cell.angle_alpha   90.00
_cell.angle_beta   90.00
_cell.angle_gamma   90.00
#
_symmetry.space_group_name_H-M   'P 1'
#
loop_
_entity.id
_entity.type
_entity.pdbx_description
1 polymer ?
#
loop_
_entity_poly.entity_id
_entity_poly.type
_entity_poly.pdbx_seq_one_letter_code
_entity_poly.pdbx_strand_id
1 'polypeptide(L)'
;MEVQIFTHKNCVECNMLLEYLENKGLLGKVKIIDTELYPFLAFERGVISTPSIFIDGKLVYAGIVDFEEFERILSGEKVTRQIDKDKLVEKLMLGIVDSFAATAWLYINRDFDSFLAQKDFVMAVTGLSLLDEKEREEYYNYLRNIMIKEGEKYLEEWKPRMLRNISSNFIREIFWLYETKISKEVVMQKYPVEVFAHWLMVRGGAVGRVGLRIYPLSDSTLMRRVLEAYNFMLGNYDDIFNKVQKEQTELKAKNREQVRYLQI
;
A
#
# COMPACT_ATOMS: atom_id res chain seq x y z
N MET A 1 9.06 14.83 20.54
CA MET A 1 8.31 14.03 19.57
C MET A 1 9.20 13.82 18.37
N GLU A 2 9.62 12.58 18.14
CA GLU A 2 10.35 12.20 16.93
C GLU A 2 9.34 11.72 15.89
N VAL A 3 9.38 12.28 14.68
CA VAL A 3 8.50 11.89 13.58
C VAL A 3 9.34 11.44 12.39
N GLN A 4 9.11 10.22 11.92
CA GLN A 4 9.78 9.63 10.77
C GLN A 4 8.75 9.33 9.69
N ILE A 5 9.01 9.73 8.45
CA ILE A 5 8.13 9.48 7.30
C ILE A 5 8.91 8.65 6.28
N PHE A 6 8.50 7.40 6.11
CA PHE A 6 9.01 6.53 5.07
C PHE A 6 8.27 6.82 3.77
N THR A 7 9.01 7.27 2.75
CA THR A 7 8.48 7.66 1.44
C THR A 7 9.14 6.86 0.33
N HIS A 8 8.56 6.92 -0.86
CA HIS A 8 9.15 6.38 -2.07
C HIS A 8 8.94 7.37 -3.22
N LYS A 9 9.95 7.62 -4.05
CA LYS A 9 9.86 8.67 -5.10
C LYS A 9 8.70 8.47 -6.07
N ASN A 10 8.32 7.22 -6.36
CA ASN A 10 7.24 6.89 -7.30
C ASN A 10 5.84 6.82 -6.66
N CYS A 11 5.69 7.23 -5.39
CA CYS A 11 4.43 7.20 -4.65
C CYS A 11 3.74 8.57 -4.70
N VAL A 12 2.50 8.62 -5.23
CA VAL A 12 1.73 9.86 -5.40
C VAL A 12 1.39 10.49 -4.05
N GLU A 13 0.81 9.70 -3.14
CA GLU A 13 0.44 10.14 -1.79
C GLU A 13 1.65 10.66 -1.00
N CYS A 14 2.83 10.06 -1.21
CA CYS A 14 4.08 10.51 -0.61
C CYS A 14 4.45 11.92 -1.10
N ASN A 15 4.36 12.15 -2.40
CA ASN A 15 4.64 13.47 -2.98
C ASN A 15 3.63 14.52 -2.51
N MET A 16 2.35 14.18 -2.46
CA MET A 16 1.31 15.07 -1.94
C MET A 16 1.57 15.45 -0.47
N LEU A 17 1.96 14.49 0.36
CA LEU A 17 2.33 14.74 1.75
C LEU A 17 3.55 15.65 1.86
N LEU A 18 4.62 15.39 1.09
CA LEU A 18 5.82 16.21 1.12
C LEU A 18 5.55 17.65 0.66
N GLU A 19 4.78 17.84 -0.43
CA GLU A 19 4.34 19.16 -0.91
C GLU A 19 3.50 19.88 0.16
N TYR A 20 2.59 19.17 0.82
CA TYR A 20 1.79 19.74 1.90
C TYR A 20 2.67 20.23 3.07
N LEU A 21 3.62 19.40 3.51
CA LEU A 21 4.54 19.76 4.60
C LEU A 21 5.47 20.91 4.22
N GLU A 22 5.95 20.96 2.98
CA GLU A 22 6.78 22.06 2.47
C GLU A 22 6.01 23.38 2.49
N ASN A 23 4.80 23.38 1.94
CA ASN A 23 3.92 24.56 1.89
C ASN A 23 3.57 25.09 3.29
N LYS A 24 3.53 24.21 4.29
CA LYS A 24 3.27 24.56 5.69
C LYS A 24 4.53 24.88 6.50
N GLY A 25 5.72 24.77 5.91
CA GLY A 25 7.00 24.96 6.62
C GLY A 25 7.26 23.90 7.70
N LEU A 26 6.67 22.71 7.56
CA LEU A 26 6.72 21.63 8.55
C LEU A 26 7.79 20.58 8.25
N LEU A 27 8.45 20.62 7.09
CA LEU A 27 9.51 19.66 6.74
C LEU A 27 10.62 19.58 7.79
N GLY A 28 10.98 20.70 8.43
CA GLY A 28 12.00 20.73 9.49
C GLY A 28 11.62 20.01 10.79
N LYS A 29 10.36 19.55 10.93
CA LYS A 29 9.87 18.82 12.10
C LYS A 29 9.85 17.30 11.91
N VAL A 30 10.16 16.81 10.71
CA VAL A 30 10.05 15.39 10.36
C VAL A 30 11.34 14.89 9.74
N LYS A 31 11.65 13.61 9.97
CA LYS A 31 12.73 12.92 9.27
C LYS A 31 12.17 12.15 8.09
N ILE A 32 12.52 12.54 6.87
CA ILE A 32 12.12 11.83 5.65
C ILE A 32 13.11 10.70 5.37
N ILE A 33 12.60 9.50 5.15
CA ILE A 33 13.39 8.30 4.88
C ILE A 33 12.95 7.73 3.54
N ASP A 34 13.83 7.76 2.56
CA ASP A 34 13.57 7.16 1.25
C ASP A 34 13.73 5.63 1.32
N THR A 35 12.63 4.92 1.12
CA THR A 35 12.57 3.45 1.10
C THR A 35 13.32 2.82 -0.07
N GLU A 36 13.57 3.56 -1.16
CA GLU A 36 14.44 3.08 -2.25
C GLU A 36 15.90 3.06 -1.82
N LEU A 37 16.35 4.08 -1.07
CA LEU A 37 17.73 4.20 -0.59
C LEU A 37 17.99 3.38 0.68
N TYR A 38 16.97 3.23 1.54
CA TYR A 38 17.07 2.55 2.83
C TYR A 38 16.03 1.43 3.00
N PRO A 39 15.98 0.43 2.10
CA PRO A 39 14.95 -0.61 2.11
C PRO A 39 15.00 -1.50 3.35
N PHE A 40 16.20 -1.84 3.85
CA PHE A 40 16.34 -2.69 5.03
C PHE A 40 15.84 -2.01 6.32
N LEU A 41 16.04 -0.70 6.44
CA LEU A 41 15.48 0.08 7.55
C LEU A 41 13.95 0.09 7.48
N ALA A 42 13.38 0.21 6.27
CA ALA A 42 11.94 0.13 6.07
C ALA A 42 11.37 -1.25 6.47
N PHE A 43 12.06 -2.33 6.10
CA PHE A 43 11.68 -3.70 6.48
C PHE A 43 11.79 -3.94 7.99
N GLU A 44 12.87 -3.49 8.63
CA GLU A 44 13.06 -3.58 10.08
C GLU A 44 11.93 -2.87 10.85
N ARG A 45 11.45 -1.75 10.31
CA ARG A 45 10.34 -0.98 10.87
C ARG A 45 8.95 -1.52 10.51
N GLY A 46 8.86 -2.59 9.71
CA GLY A 46 7.58 -3.18 9.32
C GLY A 46 6.78 -2.34 8.30
N VAL A 47 7.44 -1.55 7.46
CA VAL A 47 6.78 -0.74 6.41
C VAL A 47 6.20 -1.65 5.33
N ILE A 48 4.87 -1.69 5.22
CA ILE A 48 4.14 -2.45 4.18
C ILE A 48 3.67 -1.53 3.04
N SER A 49 3.38 -0.26 3.34
CA SER A 49 2.93 0.74 2.38
C SER A 49 3.59 2.09 2.61
N THR A 50 3.63 2.93 1.59
CA THR A 50 4.15 4.30 1.68
C THR A 50 3.06 5.30 1.31
N PRO A 51 3.01 6.49 1.93
CA PRO A 51 3.86 6.91 3.04
C PRO A 51 3.54 6.12 4.32
N SER A 52 4.56 5.82 5.13
CA SER A 52 4.38 5.27 6.48
C SER A 52 4.95 6.25 7.50
N ILE A 53 4.13 6.68 8.46
CA ILE A 53 4.49 7.71 9.44
C ILE A 53 4.62 7.07 10.80
N PHE A 54 5.81 7.19 11.39
CA PHE A 54 6.09 6.78 12.76
C PHE A 54 6.21 8.01 13.66
N ILE A 55 5.56 7.95 14.82
CA ILE A 55 5.64 8.98 15.86
C ILE A 55 6.13 8.30 17.14
N ASP A 56 7.27 8.77 17.66
CA ASP A 56 7.96 8.20 18.82
C ASP A 56 8.10 6.65 18.71
N GLY A 57 8.44 6.19 17.49
CA GLY A 57 8.65 4.78 17.16
C GLY A 57 7.39 3.96 16.84
N LYS A 58 6.18 4.51 17.00
CA LYS A 58 4.92 3.81 16.71
C LYS A 58 4.39 4.15 15.32
N LEU A 59 3.98 3.16 14.53
CA LEU A 59 3.35 3.38 13.23
C LEU A 59 1.96 3.99 13.43
N VAL A 60 1.75 5.21 12.95
CA VAL A 60 0.49 5.96 13.10
C VAL A 60 -0.32 5.95 11.80
N TYR A 61 0.34 6.15 10.66
CA TYR A 61 -0.30 6.13 9.33
C TYR A 61 0.46 5.18 8.39
N ALA A 62 -0.28 4.51 7.51
CA ALA A 62 0.27 3.65 6.47
C ALA A 62 -0.56 3.80 5.18
N GLY A 63 0.02 4.38 4.14
CA GLY A 63 -0.69 4.73 2.90
C GLY A 63 -1.44 6.06 3.02
N ILE A 64 -2.73 6.01 3.37
CA ILE A 64 -3.56 7.22 3.45
C ILE A 64 -3.20 8.02 4.72
N VAL A 65 -2.98 9.32 4.55
CA VAL A 65 -2.69 10.27 5.63
C VAL A 65 -3.73 11.37 5.62
N ASP A 66 -4.29 11.67 6.80
CA ASP A 66 -5.10 12.87 7.00
C ASP A 66 -4.14 14.04 7.28
N PHE A 67 -3.95 14.92 6.29
CA PHE A 67 -2.94 15.96 6.34
C PHE A 67 -3.20 17.01 7.43
N GLU A 68 -4.48 17.35 7.67
CA GLU A 68 -4.86 18.31 8.71
C GLU A 68 -4.72 17.69 10.12
N GLU A 69 -5.09 16.41 10.27
CA GLU A 69 -4.83 15.66 11.49
C GLU A 69 -3.32 15.58 11.79
N PHE A 70 -2.52 15.29 10.77
CA PHE A 70 -1.07 15.20 10.90
C PHE A 70 -0.43 16.56 11.21
N GLU A 71 -0.89 17.67 10.60
CA GLU A 71 -0.45 19.03 10.93
C GLU A 71 -0.68 19.38 12.40
N ARG A 72 -1.86 19.04 12.95
CA ARG A 72 -2.17 19.26 14.37
C ARG A 72 -1.25 18.46 15.29
N ILE A 73 -0.99 17.20 14.95
CA ILE A 73 -0.03 16.36 15.69
C ILE A 73 1.38 16.99 15.67
N LEU A 74 1.86 17.45 14.50
CA LEU A 74 3.15 18.14 14.37
C LEU A 74 3.21 19.49 15.12
N SER A 75 2.06 20.05 15.47
CA SER A 75 1.94 21.27 16.27
C SER A 75 1.87 21.00 17.77
N GLY A 76 1.87 19.73 18.18
CA GLY A 76 1.84 19.31 19.59
C GLY A 76 0.42 19.21 20.17
N GLU A 77 -0.62 19.30 19.33
CA GLU A 77 -1.99 19.07 19.77
C GLU A 77 -2.21 17.60 20.11
N LYS A 78 -2.88 17.33 21.23
CA LYS A 78 -3.39 16.00 21.54
C LYS A 78 -4.61 15.72 20.67
N VAL A 79 -4.38 15.05 19.55
CA VAL A 79 -5.46 14.60 18.68
C VAL A 79 -6.00 13.26 19.20
N THR A 80 -7.21 13.30 19.76
CA THR A 80 -8.00 12.09 20.04
C THR A 80 -9.04 11.92 18.95
N ARG A 81 -9.00 10.79 18.24
CA ARG A 81 -9.93 10.50 17.15
C ARG A 81 -11.13 9.73 17.69
N GLN A 82 -12.34 10.22 17.44
CA GLN A 82 -13.51 9.36 17.57
C GLN A 82 -13.58 8.45 16.36
N ILE A 83 -13.56 7.14 16.59
CA ILE A 83 -13.62 6.15 15.54
C ILE A 83 -15.00 5.49 15.58
N ASP A 84 -15.69 5.57 14.46
CA ASP A 84 -16.90 4.79 14.23
C ASP A 84 -16.52 3.32 14.03
N LYS A 85 -16.90 2.49 15.01
CA LYS A 85 -16.59 1.06 15.05
C LYS A 85 -17.16 0.32 13.83
N ASP A 86 -18.30 0.77 13.30
CA ASP A 86 -18.95 0.15 12.14
C ASP A 86 -18.22 0.43 10.82
N LYS A 87 -17.35 1.45 10.78
CA LYS A 87 -16.52 1.80 9.61
C LYS A 87 -15.15 1.16 9.59
N LEU A 88 -14.79 0.38 10.61
CA LEU A 88 -13.45 -0.21 10.72
C LEU A 88 -13.12 -1.15 9.56
N VAL A 89 -14.10 -1.95 9.12
CA VAL A 89 -13.92 -2.86 7.99
C VAL A 89 -13.67 -2.07 6.71
N GLU A 90 -14.47 -1.04 6.44
CA GLU A 90 -14.30 -0.18 5.26
C GLU A 90 -12.91 0.48 5.27
N LYS A 91 -12.49 1.03 6.40
CA LYS A 91 -11.15 1.63 6.54
C LYS A 91 -10.03 0.62 6.31
N LEU A 92 -10.14 -0.59 6.87
CA LEU A 92 -9.16 -1.64 6.65
C LEU A 92 -9.09 -2.01 5.16
N MET A 93 -10.24 -2.21 4.52
CA MET A 93 -10.29 -2.58 3.10
C MET A 93 -9.75 -1.46 2.20
N LEU A 94 -10.01 -0.18 2.53
CA LEU A 94 -9.37 0.98 1.88
C LEU A 94 -7.85 0.91 2.00
N GLY A 95 -7.33 0.71 3.21
CA GLY A 95 -5.89 0.58 3.45
C GLY A 95 -5.25 -0.60 2.71
N ILE A 96 -5.98 -1.72 2.60
CA ILE A 96 -5.54 -2.88 1.81
C ILE A 96 -5.45 -2.50 0.33
N VAL A 97 -6.52 -1.95 -0.27
CA VAL A 97 -6.56 -1.67 -1.71
C VAL A 97 -5.68 -0.50 -2.17
N ASP A 98 -5.21 0.33 -1.24
CA ASP A 98 -4.21 1.37 -1.52
C ASP A 98 -2.77 0.85 -1.40
N SER A 99 -2.56 -0.29 -0.75
CA SER A 99 -1.26 -0.96 -0.67
C SER A 99 -1.19 -2.14 -1.64
N PHE A 100 -0.30 -2.06 -2.64
CA PHE A 100 -0.08 -3.18 -3.57
C PHE A 100 0.36 -4.45 -2.84
N ALA A 101 1.30 -4.34 -1.90
CA ALA A 101 1.79 -5.49 -1.14
C ALA A 101 0.66 -6.19 -0.37
N ALA A 102 -0.18 -5.41 0.34
CA ALA A 102 -1.31 -5.94 1.08
C ALA A 102 -2.39 -6.54 0.16
N THR A 103 -2.72 -5.83 -0.92
CA THR A 103 -3.71 -6.26 -1.92
C THR A 103 -3.31 -7.60 -2.54
N ALA A 104 -2.10 -7.67 -3.10
CA ALA A 104 -1.61 -8.86 -3.79
C ALA A 104 -1.49 -10.04 -2.83
N TRP A 105 -0.94 -9.83 -1.64
CA TRP A 105 -0.82 -10.89 -0.64
C TRP A 105 -2.19 -11.45 -0.25
N LEU A 106 -3.16 -10.58 0.09
CA LEU A 106 -4.47 -11.04 0.54
C LEU A 106 -5.30 -11.67 -0.59
N TYR A 107 -5.26 -11.10 -1.81
CA TYR A 107 -6.00 -11.63 -2.96
C TYR A 107 -5.55 -13.06 -3.33
N ILE A 108 -4.24 -13.32 -3.25
CA ILE A 108 -3.69 -14.65 -3.54
C ILE A 108 -3.95 -15.63 -2.41
N ASN A 109 -3.61 -15.24 -1.17
CA ASN A 109 -3.55 -16.16 -0.04
C ASN A 109 -4.90 -16.34 0.67
N ARG A 110 -5.82 -15.36 0.60
CA ARG A 110 -7.12 -15.34 1.29
C ARG A 110 -7.05 -15.66 2.79
N ASP A 111 -5.94 -15.29 3.43
CA ASP A 111 -5.65 -15.63 4.82
C ASP A 111 -5.73 -14.38 5.70
N PHE A 112 -6.95 -14.09 6.16
CA PHE A 112 -7.20 -12.93 7.03
C PHE A 112 -6.54 -13.07 8.40
N ASP A 113 -6.44 -14.28 8.94
CA ASP A 113 -5.86 -14.50 10.28
C ASP A 113 -4.39 -14.09 10.32
N SER A 114 -3.60 -14.59 9.35
CA SER A 114 -2.20 -14.21 9.21
C SER A 114 -2.02 -12.75 8.82
N PHE A 115 -2.92 -12.19 7.99
CA PHE A 115 -2.86 -10.78 7.61
C PHE A 115 -3.08 -9.86 8.82
N LEU A 116 -4.11 -10.16 9.63
CA LEU A 116 -4.45 -9.35 10.80
C LEU A 116 -3.38 -9.44 11.90
N ALA A 117 -2.57 -10.49 11.92
CA ALA A 117 -1.40 -10.57 12.81
C ALA A 117 -0.40 -9.42 12.58
N GLN A 118 -0.44 -8.71 11.45
CA GLN A 118 0.26 -7.44 11.22
C GLN A 118 -0.46 -6.28 11.92
N LYS A 119 -0.49 -6.35 13.25
CA LYS A 119 -1.30 -5.48 14.12
C LYS A 119 -1.04 -3.99 13.89
N ASP A 120 0.23 -3.59 13.80
CA ASP A 120 0.61 -2.19 13.63
C ASP A 120 0.09 -1.61 12.31
N PHE A 121 0.18 -2.38 11.22
CA PHE A 121 -0.38 -1.99 9.93
C PHE A 121 -1.90 -1.83 10.02
N VAL A 122 -2.61 -2.82 10.59
CA VAL A 122 -4.07 -2.78 10.76
C VAL A 122 -4.48 -1.56 11.58
N MET A 123 -3.78 -1.27 12.67
CA MET A 123 -4.05 -0.12 13.51
C MET A 123 -3.82 1.21 12.79
N ALA A 124 -2.74 1.31 12.02
CA ALA A 124 -2.39 2.52 11.28
C ALA A 124 -3.41 2.84 10.18
N VAL A 125 -3.81 1.85 9.36
CA VAL A 125 -4.78 2.08 8.27
C VAL A 125 -6.19 2.34 8.76
N THR A 126 -6.53 1.90 9.97
CA THR A 126 -7.86 2.13 10.58
C THR A 126 -7.90 3.38 11.47
N GLY A 127 -6.73 3.95 11.80
CA GLY A 127 -6.57 5.06 12.73
C GLY A 127 -6.62 4.67 14.21
N LEU A 128 -6.72 3.36 14.52
CA LEU A 128 -6.74 2.85 15.90
C LEU A 128 -5.43 3.15 16.66
N SER A 129 -4.33 3.42 15.94
CA SER A 129 -3.06 3.87 16.51
C SER A 129 -3.17 5.14 17.37
N LEU A 130 -4.21 5.96 17.14
CA LEU A 130 -4.47 7.22 17.83
C LEU A 130 -5.44 7.11 19.03
N LEU A 131 -5.99 5.92 19.30
CA LEU A 131 -6.84 5.69 20.45
C LEU A 131 -6.03 5.39 21.71
N ASP A 132 -6.69 5.48 22.87
CA ASP A 132 -6.13 4.93 24.09
C ASP A 132 -5.99 3.40 24.00
N GLU A 133 -5.11 2.83 24.83
CA GLU A 133 -4.78 1.41 24.76
C GLU A 133 -5.98 0.49 24.95
N LYS A 134 -6.92 0.83 25.84
CA LYS A 134 -8.06 -0.04 26.14
C LYS A 134 -9.05 -0.05 24.98
N GLU A 135 -9.43 1.12 24.46
CA GLU A 135 -10.34 1.24 23.32
C GLU A 135 -9.71 0.64 22.06
N ARG A 136 -8.42 0.90 21.82
CA ARG A 136 -7.65 0.35 20.70
C ARG A 136 -7.70 -1.17 20.66
N GLU A 137 -7.45 -1.84 21.79
CA GLU A 137 -7.48 -3.30 21.86
C GLU A 137 -8.89 -3.87 21.66
N GLU A 138 -9.90 -3.23 22.24
CA GLU A 138 -11.29 -3.65 22.03
C GLU A 138 -11.70 -3.58 20.55
N TYR A 139 -11.38 -2.46 19.89
CA TYR A 139 -11.79 -2.20 18.51
C TYR A 139 -11.01 -3.07 17.53
N TYR A 140 -9.71 -3.29 17.79
CA TYR A 140 -8.90 -4.22 17.01
C TYR A 140 -9.45 -5.64 17.11
N ASN A 141 -9.79 -6.11 18.31
CA ASN A 141 -10.34 -7.46 18.50
C ASN A 141 -11.71 -7.63 17.84
N TYR A 142 -12.56 -6.60 17.91
CA TYR A 142 -13.83 -6.57 17.18
C TYR A 142 -13.62 -6.70 15.67
N LEU A 143 -12.76 -5.86 15.09
CA LEU A 143 -12.43 -5.91 13.66
C LEU A 143 -11.86 -7.27 13.27
N ARG A 144 -10.92 -7.79 14.06
CA ARG A 144 -10.28 -9.10 13.81
C ARG A 144 -11.31 -10.22 13.75
N ASN A 145 -12.25 -10.26 14.69
CA ASN A 145 -13.30 -11.27 14.74
C ASN A 145 -14.24 -11.19 13.53
N ILE A 146 -14.60 -9.98 13.09
CA ILE A 146 -15.40 -9.79 11.88
C ILE A 146 -14.63 -10.29 10.66
N MET A 147 -13.37 -9.88 10.49
CA MET A 147 -12.60 -10.24 9.30
C MET A 147 -12.27 -11.74 9.22
N ILE A 148 -12.09 -12.43 10.34
CA ILE A 148 -11.92 -13.89 10.34
C ILE A 148 -13.20 -14.60 9.92
N LYS A 149 -14.38 -14.09 10.32
CA LYS A 149 -15.67 -14.72 10.05
C LYS A 149 -16.25 -14.36 8.68
N GLU A 150 -16.09 -13.10 8.27
CA GLU A 150 -16.75 -12.49 7.11
C GLU A 150 -15.76 -11.98 6.06
N GLY A 151 -14.44 -12.13 6.26
CA GLY A 151 -13.42 -11.59 5.37
C GLY A 151 -13.62 -11.96 3.90
N GLU A 152 -14.07 -13.18 3.62
CA GLU A 152 -14.33 -13.62 2.24
C GLU A 152 -15.44 -12.85 1.54
N LYS A 153 -16.48 -12.46 2.27
CA LYS A 153 -17.55 -11.60 1.74
C LYS A 153 -16.95 -10.24 1.33
N TYR A 154 -16.13 -9.65 2.19
CA TYR A 154 -15.48 -8.36 1.91
C TYR A 154 -14.46 -8.46 0.79
N LEU A 155 -13.74 -9.59 0.67
CA LEU A 155 -12.84 -9.84 -0.44
C LEU A 155 -13.59 -9.78 -1.77
N GLU A 156 -14.74 -10.46 -1.90
CA GLU A 156 -15.54 -10.43 -3.13
C GLU A 156 -16.13 -9.04 -3.41
N GLU A 157 -16.62 -8.34 -2.38
CA GLU A 157 -17.15 -6.97 -2.50
C GLU A 157 -16.08 -5.99 -3.00
N TRP A 158 -14.86 -6.07 -2.47
CA TRP A 158 -13.76 -5.16 -2.79
C TRP A 158 -12.89 -5.63 -3.95
N LYS A 159 -13.12 -6.84 -4.45
CA LYS A 159 -12.38 -7.45 -5.55
C LYS A 159 -12.17 -6.51 -6.74
N PRO A 160 -13.17 -5.76 -7.26
CA PRO A 160 -12.93 -4.84 -8.36
C PRO A 160 -11.85 -3.79 -8.08
N ARG A 161 -11.73 -3.31 -6.83
CA ARG A 161 -10.66 -2.38 -6.43
C ARG A 161 -9.31 -3.10 -6.32
N MET A 162 -9.29 -4.33 -5.80
CA MET A 162 -8.07 -5.15 -5.74
C MET A 162 -7.52 -5.43 -7.15
N LEU A 163 -8.37 -5.84 -8.09
CA LEU A 163 -7.98 -6.10 -9.48
C LEU A 163 -7.41 -4.84 -10.15
N ARG A 164 -8.03 -3.67 -9.92
CA ARG A 164 -7.50 -2.38 -10.40
C ARG A 164 -6.14 -2.06 -9.81
N ASN A 165 -5.94 -2.25 -8.51
CA ASN A 165 -4.65 -2.00 -7.86
C ASN A 165 -3.56 -2.93 -8.42
N ILE A 166 -3.81 -4.24 -8.46
CA ILE A 166 -2.87 -5.24 -9.00
C ILE A 166 -2.49 -4.90 -10.44
N SER A 167 -3.49 -4.66 -11.29
CA SER A 167 -3.29 -4.37 -12.71
C SER A 167 -2.51 -3.07 -12.92
N SER A 168 -2.85 -2.02 -12.18
CA SER A 168 -2.16 -0.73 -12.29
C SER A 168 -0.69 -0.85 -11.88
N ASN A 169 -0.37 -1.60 -10.82
CA ASN A 169 1.01 -1.80 -10.39
C ASN A 169 1.80 -2.68 -11.36
N PHE A 170 1.19 -3.70 -11.94
CA PHE A 170 1.84 -4.50 -12.98
C PHE A 170 2.22 -3.63 -14.20
N ILE A 171 1.26 -2.84 -14.70
CA ILE A 171 1.47 -1.94 -15.84
C ILE A 171 2.46 -0.82 -15.49
N ARG A 172 2.46 -0.34 -14.24
CA ARG A 172 3.43 0.64 -13.75
C ARG A 172 4.86 0.11 -13.80
N GLU A 173 5.10 -1.13 -13.38
CA GLU A 173 6.42 -1.76 -13.51
C GLU A 173 6.82 -1.96 -14.98
N ILE A 174 5.88 -2.34 -15.86
CA ILE A 174 6.14 -2.38 -17.31
C ILE A 174 6.53 -0.98 -17.83
N PHE A 175 5.78 0.07 -17.48
CA PHE A 175 6.09 1.43 -17.90
C PHE A 175 7.48 1.87 -17.43
N TRP A 176 7.89 1.54 -16.20
CA TRP A 176 9.23 1.84 -15.72
C TRP A 176 10.33 1.13 -16.49
N LEU A 177 10.10 -0.12 -16.89
CA LEU A 177 11.09 -0.93 -17.60
C LEU A 177 11.24 -0.53 -19.08
N TYR A 178 10.15 -0.18 -19.75
CA TYR A 178 10.17 0.15 -21.17
C TYR A 178 10.21 1.65 -21.45
N GLU A 179 9.82 2.49 -20.47
CA GLU A 179 9.65 3.94 -20.57
C GLU A 179 8.71 4.42 -21.70
N THR A 180 8.03 3.50 -22.36
CA THR A 180 7.10 3.73 -23.45
C THR A 180 6.00 2.68 -23.44
N LYS A 181 4.89 2.99 -24.11
CA LYS A 181 3.79 2.05 -24.29
C LYS A 181 4.19 0.96 -25.28
N ILE A 182 4.24 -0.27 -24.79
CA ILE A 182 4.33 -1.47 -25.64
C ILE A 182 2.92 -1.95 -26.02
N SER A 183 2.79 -2.68 -27.13
CA SER A 183 1.48 -3.19 -27.53
C SER A 183 1.01 -4.31 -26.58
N LYS A 184 -0.31 -4.51 -26.52
CA LYS A 184 -0.92 -5.56 -25.71
C LYS A 184 -0.43 -6.96 -26.11
N GLU A 185 -0.19 -7.18 -27.40
CA GLU A 185 0.34 -8.44 -27.94
C GLU A 185 1.76 -8.69 -27.42
N VAL A 186 2.60 -7.65 -27.36
CA VAL A 186 3.95 -7.76 -26.79
C VAL A 186 3.88 -8.07 -25.29
N VAL A 187 2.94 -7.45 -24.56
CA VAL A 187 2.71 -7.78 -23.14
C VAL A 187 2.34 -9.24 -22.98
N MET A 188 1.38 -9.74 -23.75
CA MET A 188 0.95 -11.14 -23.69
C MET A 188 2.07 -12.13 -24.02
N GLN A 189 2.95 -11.77 -24.97
CA GLN A 189 4.10 -12.59 -25.36
C GLN A 189 5.19 -12.63 -24.27
N LYS A 190 5.52 -11.48 -23.68
CA LYS A 190 6.62 -11.35 -22.71
C LYS A 190 6.21 -11.69 -21.28
N TYR A 191 4.94 -11.49 -20.97
CA TYR A 191 4.35 -11.71 -19.66
C TYR A 191 3.12 -12.61 -19.77
N PRO A 192 3.27 -13.86 -20.21
CA PRO A 192 2.18 -14.82 -20.21
C PRO A 192 1.66 -15.04 -18.78
N VAL A 193 0.49 -15.68 -18.66
CA VAL A 193 -0.21 -15.82 -17.37
C VAL A 193 0.68 -16.45 -16.29
N GLU A 194 1.57 -17.37 -16.63
CA GLU A 194 2.49 -18.02 -15.70
C GLU A 194 3.53 -17.03 -15.13
N VAL A 195 4.02 -16.11 -15.96
CA VAL A 195 4.94 -15.05 -15.52
C VAL A 195 4.20 -14.03 -14.66
N PHE A 196 2.96 -13.68 -15.04
CA PHE A 196 2.10 -12.84 -14.21
C PHE A 196 1.77 -13.50 -12.87
N ALA A 197 1.50 -14.81 -12.84
CA ALA A 197 1.27 -15.59 -11.63
C ALA A 197 2.47 -15.52 -10.70
N HIS A 198 3.67 -15.78 -11.25
CA HIS A 198 4.92 -15.70 -10.50
C HIS A 198 5.13 -14.30 -9.93
N TRP A 199 4.98 -13.25 -10.75
CA TRP A 199 5.08 -11.87 -10.32
C TRP A 199 4.11 -11.57 -9.17
N LEU A 200 2.84 -11.94 -9.30
CA LEU A 200 1.81 -11.63 -8.32
C LEU A 200 2.04 -12.34 -6.98
N MET A 201 2.46 -13.61 -7.00
CA MET A 201 2.78 -14.37 -5.78
C MET A 201 4.03 -13.84 -5.06
N VAL A 202 5.04 -13.40 -5.80
CA VAL A 202 6.32 -12.96 -5.22
C VAL A 202 6.27 -11.50 -4.78
N ARG A 203 5.64 -10.63 -5.56
CA ARG A 203 5.67 -9.18 -5.31
C ARG A 203 4.66 -8.73 -4.25
N GLY A 204 3.65 -9.55 -3.94
CA GLY A 204 2.70 -9.28 -2.87
C GLY A 204 3.30 -9.50 -1.49
N GLY A 205 4.20 -8.62 -1.03
CA GLY A 205 4.65 -8.56 0.36
C GLY A 205 5.79 -9.51 0.76
N ALA A 206 6.46 -10.16 -0.20
CA ALA A 206 7.65 -10.94 0.11
C ALA A 206 8.95 -10.12 0.00
N VAL A 207 9.88 -10.36 0.94
CA VAL A 207 11.26 -9.84 0.89
C VAL A 207 12.21 -11.03 0.82
N GLY A 208 12.79 -11.26 -0.36
CA GLY A 208 13.52 -12.50 -0.64
C GLY A 208 12.58 -13.71 -0.50
N ARG A 209 12.77 -14.52 0.55
CA ARG A 209 11.89 -15.65 0.89
C ARG A 209 10.96 -15.39 2.08
N VAL A 210 11.16 -14.30 2.81
CA VAL A 210 10.31 -13.96 3.96
C VAL A 210 8.96 -13.48 3.45
N GLY A 211 7.87 -14.03 3.99
CA GLY A 211 6.50 -13.71 3.55
C GLY A 211 6.06 -14.41 2.25
N LEU A 212 6.98 -15.08 1.55
CA LEU A 212 6.70 -15.76 0.29
C LEU A 212 5.89 -17.04 0.50
N ARG A 213 4.70 -17.10 -0.12
CA ARG A 213 3.87 -18.31 -0.22
C ARG A 213 3.74 -18.68 -1.70
N ILE A 214 4.46 -19.73 -2.10
CA ILE A 214 4.44 -20.22 -3.49
C ILE A 214 3.38 -21.31 -3.61
N TYR A 215 2.57 -21.19 -4.65
CA TYR A 215 1.61 -22.21 -5.06
C TYR A 215 2.04 -22.81 -6.40
N PRO A 216 1.91 -24.13 -6.60
CA PRO A 216 2.14 -24.75 -7.89
C PRO A 216 1.23 -24.16 -8.96
N LEU A 217 1.73 -23.95 -10.18
CA LEU A 217 0.91 -23.51 -11.32
C LEU A 217 -0.18 -24.53 -11.70
N SER A 218 -0.09 -25.77 -11.21
CA SER A 218 -1.14 -26.78 -11.33
C SER A 218 -2.33 -26.57 -10.38
N ASP A 219 -2.25 -25.65 -9.42
CA ASP A 219 -3.38 -25.30 -8.55
C ASP A 219 -4.42 -24.52 -9.35
N SER A 220 -5.47 -25.22 -9.78
CA SER A 220 -6.55 -24.66 -10.60
C SER A 220 -7.35 -23.59 -9.86
N THR A 221 -7.48 -23.67 -8.54
CA THR A 221 -8.25 -22.71 -7.74
C THR A 221 -7.51 -21.38 -7.66
N LEU A 222 -6.20 -21.43 -7.41
CA LEU A 222 -5.34 -20.25 -7.44
C LEU A 222 -5.21 -19.67 -8.85
N MET A 223 -4.92 -20.51 -9.84
CA MET A 223 -4.74 -20.04 -11.21
C MET A 223 -6.00 -19.40 -11.78
N ARG A 224 -7.20 -19.82 -11.34
CA ARG A 224 -8.45 -19.12 -11.69
C ARG A 224 -8.47 -17.67 -11.21
N ARG A 225 -7.99 -17.39 -9.99
CA ARG A 225 -7.88 -16.02 -9.46
C ARG A 225 -6.82 -15.21 -10.20
N VAL A 226 -5.66 -15.83 -10.45
CA VAL A 226 -4.61 -15.19 -11.24
C VAL A 226 -5.12 -14.82 -12.64
N LEU A 227 -5.83 -15.74 -13.30
CA LEU A 227 -6.46 -15.50 -14.61
C LEU A 227 -7.49 -14.37 -14.57
N GLU A 228 -8.28 -14.26 -13.50
CA GLU A 228 -9.23 -13.16 -13.31
C GLU A 228 -8.51 -11.80 -13.30
N ALA A 229 -7.44 -11.68 -12.51
CA ALA A 229 -6.60 -10.47 -12.48
C ALA A 229 -5.89 -10.19 -13.80
N TYR A 230 -5.34 -11.22 -14.44
CA TYR A 230 -4.66 -11.10 -15.73
C TYR A 230 -5.62 -10.66 -16.86
N ASN A 231 -6.81 -11.26 -16.93
CA ASN A 231 -7.84 -10.89 -17.89
C ASN A 231 -8.40 -9.49 -17.62
N PHE A 232 -8.58 -9.11 -16.35
CA PHE A 232 -8.96 -7.75 -16.00
C PHE A 232 -7.90 -6.74 -16.48
N MET A 233 -6.62 -7.01 -16.22
CA MET A 233 -5.51 -6.18 -16.67
C MET A 233 -5.51 -6.02 -18.20
N LEU A 234 -5.57 -7.13 -18.92
CA LEU A 234 -5.57 -7.12 -20.39
C LEU A 234 -6.82 -6.44 -20.96
N GLY A 235 -7.99 -6.66 -20.36
CA GLY A 235 -9.25 -6.05 -20.77
C GLY A 235 -9.28 -4.54 -20.62
N ASN A 236 -8.52 -4.00 -19.67
CA ASN A 236 -8.44 -2.57 -19.37
C ASN A 236 -7.06 -1.97 -19.70
N TYR A 237 -6.25 -2.66 -20.52
CA TYR A 237 -4.83 -2.37 -20.71
C TYR A 237 -4.57 -0.92 -21.11
N ASP A 238 -5.27 -0.43 -22.14
CA ASP A 238 -5.02 0.89 -22.69
C ASP A 238 -5.36 2.00 -21.69
N ASP A 239 -6.51 1.89 -21.01
CA ASP A 239 -6.95 2.87 -20.01
C ASP A 239 -6.01 2.91 -18.80
N ILE A 240 -5.61 1.73 -18.31
CA ILE A 240 -4.66 1.61 -17.21
C ILE A 240 -3.31 2.19 -17.61
N PHE A 241 -2.81 1.86 -18.80
CA PHE A 241 -1.52 2.35 -19.27
C PHE A 241 -1.51 3.86 -19.41
N ASN A 242 -2.53 4.44 -20.04
CA ASN A 242 -2.63 5.89 -20.22
C ASN A 242 -2.68 6.62 -18.85
N LYS A 243 -3.42 6.07 -17.88
CA LYS A 243 -3.47 6.61 -16.53
C LYS A 243 -2.10 6.55 -15.84
N VAL A 244 -1.45 5.39 -15.88
CA VAL A 244 -0.10 5.17 -15.30
C VAL A 244 0.92 6.10 -15.94
N GLN A 245 0.94 6.22 -17.27
CA GLN A 245 1.86 7.07 -17.99
C GLN A 245 1.71 8.54 -17.56
N LYS A 246 0.46 9.04 -17.47
CA LYS A 246 0.18 10.40 -17.01
C LYS A 246 0.72 10.61 -15.59
N GLU A 247 0.31 9.77 -14.65
CA GLU A 247 0.71 9.82 -13.24
C GLU A 247 2.23 9.81 -13.08
N GLN A 248 2.92 8.88 -13.72
CA GLN A 248 4.35 8.70 -13.56
C GLN A 248 5.16 9.80 -14.27
N THR A 249 4.64 10.39 -15.34
CA THR A 249 5.26 11.56 -15.99
C THR A 249 5.15 12.81 -15.12
N GLU A 250 3.98 13.04 -14.51
CA GLU A 250 3.76 14.14 -13.56
C GLU A 250 4.68 14.02 -12.34
N LEU A 251 4.82 12.80 -11.78
CA LEU A 251 5.75 12.54 -10.68
C LEU A 251 7.22 12.76 -11.06
N LYS A 252 7.66 12.26 -12.22
CA LYS A 252 9.04 12.47 -12.70
C LYS A 252 9.37 13.96 -12.87
N ALA A 253 8.40 14.79 -13.26
CA ALA A 253 8.59 16.22 -13.41
C ALA A 253 8.81 16.92 -12.05
N LYS A 254 8.04 16.54 -11.03
CA LYS A 254 8.12 17.09 -9.66
C LYS A 254 9.36 16.63 -8.89
N ASN A 255 9.72 15.35 -8.98
CA ASN A 255 10.84 14.76 -8.24
C ASN A 255 12.22 15.34 -8.57
N ARG A 256 12.39 16.01 -9.72
CA ARG A 256 13.67 16.68 -10.05
C ARG A 256 14.05 17.78 -9.04
N GLU A 257 13.09 18.29 -8.28
CA GLU A 257 13.32 19.35 -7.28
C GLU A 257 13.55 18.80 -5.85
N GLN A 258 12.97 17.63 -5.51
CA GLN A 258 12.96 17.10 -4.13
C GLN A 258 14.27 16.40 -3.68
N VAL A 259 15.19 16.06 -4.59
CA VAL A 259 16.49 15.41 -4.27
C VAL A 259 17.39 16.27 -3.36
N ARG A 260 17.02 17.53 -3.07
CA ARG A 260 17.78 18.45 -2.22
C ARG A 260 17.59 18.26 -0.70
N TYR A 261 16.62 17.45 -0.24
CA TYR A 261 16.30 17.36 1.19
C TYR A 261 16.59 15.97 1.77
N LEU A 262 17.87 15.63 1.89
CA LEU A 262 18.33 14.53 2.74
C LEU A 262 19.39 15.08 3.70
N GLN A 263 18.95 15.57 4.87
CA GLN A 263 19.83 15.68 6.04
C GLN A 263 19.57 14.46 6.92
N ILE A 264 20.59 13.62 7.09
CA ILE A 264 20.60 12.47 8.00
C ILE A 264 20.66 12.95 9.44
#